data_AF-A0A418GCI2-F1
#
_entry.id   AF-A0A418GCI2-F1
#
_cell.length_a   1.000
_cell.length_b   1.000
_cell.length_c   1.000
_cell.angle_alpha   90.00
_cell.angle_beta   90.00
_cell.angle_gamma   90.00
#
_symmetry.space_group_name_H-M   'P 1'
#
loop_
_entity.id
_entity.type
_entity.pdbx_description
1 polymer ?
#
loop_
_entity_poly.entity_id
_entity_poly.type
_entity_poly.pdbx_seq_one_letter_code
_entity_poly.pdbx_strand_id
1 'polypeptide(L)' 'MAKTIKITQTRSAIGRLPKHKATLLGLGLRRIGHTVEREDTPA' A
#
# COMPACT_ATOMS: atom_id res chain seq x y z
N MET A 1 -2.86 9.99 -19.82
CA MET A 1 -1.64 9.90 -19.00
C MET A 1 -2.06 9.34 -17.65
N ALA A 2 -1.63 8.12 -17.31
CA ALA A 2 -2.01 7.49 -16.05
C ALA A 2 -1.49 8.33 -14.89
N LYS A 3 -2.37 8.72 -13.97
CA LYS A 3 -1.98 9.48 -12.79
C LYS A 3 -1.22 8.53 -11.88
N THR A 4 0.01 8.87 -11.51
CA THR A 4 0.77 8.04 -10.57
C THR A 4 0.37 8.42 -9.15
N ILE A 5 0.02 7.41 -8.34
CA ILE A 5 -0.29 7.56 -6.93
C ILE A 5 0.92 7.09 -6.13
N LYS A 6 1.36 7.95 -5.22
CA LYS A 6 2.38 7.65 -4.24
C LYS A 6 1.74 7.11 -2.98
N ILE A 7 2.02 5.86 -2.64
CA ILE A 7 1.43 5.16 -1.50
C ILE A 7 2.51 4.91 -0.46
N THR A 8 2.33 5.48 0.74
CA THR A 8 3.27 5.32 1.85
C THR A 8 2.58 4.64 3.03
N GLN A 9 3.21 3.60 3.59
CA GLN A 9 2.74 3.01 4.84
C GLN A 9 3.13 3.91 6.02
N THR A 10 2.19 4.68 6.56
CA THR A 10 2.44 5.60 7.69
C THR A 10 2.30 4.93 9.05
N ARG A 11 1.54 3.83 9.16
CA ARG A 11 1.26 3.13 10.41
C ARG A 11 1.46 1.62 10.28
N SER A 12 1.66 0.97 11.42
CA SER A 12 1.82 -0.48 11.51
C SER A 12 0.57 -1.23 11.07
N ALA A 13 0.80 -2.41 10.46
CA ALA A 13 -0.24 -3.37 10.10
C ALA A 13 -0.62 -4.32 11.26
N ILE A 14 0.06 -4.25 12.40
CA ILE A 14 -0.21 -5.08 13.58
C ILE A 14 -1.61 -4.73 14.13
N GLY A 15 -2.38 -5.76 14.50
CA GLY A 15 -3.77 -5.60 14.97
C GLY A 15 -4.80 -5.23 13.89
N ARG A 16 -4.41 -5.10 12.62
CA ARG A 16 -5.36 -4.90 11.51
C ARG A 16 -5.96 -6.22 11.03
N LEU A 17 -7.16 -6.11 10.46
CA LEU A 17 -7.89 -7.22 9.83
C LEU A 17 -6.99 -7.93 8.79
N PRO A 18 -7.11 -9.26 8.64
CA PRO A 18 -6.34 -10.03 7.66
C PRO A 18 -6.44 -9.47 6.24
N LYS A 19 -7.62 -8.99 5.84
CA LYS A 19 -7.85 -8.37 4.53
C LYS A 19 -6.97 -7.13 4.29
N HIS A 20 -6.81 -6.28 5.29
CA HIS A 20 -5.95 -5.09 5.17
C HIS A 20 -4.47 -5.43 5.15
N LYS A 21 -4.07 -6.52 5.83
CA LYS A 21 -2.69 -7.02 5.73
C LYS A 21 -2.41 -7.56 4.32
N ALA A 22 -3.37 -8.27 3.72
CA ALA A 22 -3.26 -8.79 2.36
C ALA A 22 -3.11 -7.67 1.32
N THR A 23 -3.87 -6.57 1.44
CA THR A 23 -3.73 -5.43 0.52
C THR A 23 -2.38 -4.72 0.68
N LEU A 24 -1.87 -4.54 1.91
CA LEU A 24 -0.53 -3.99 2.13
C LEU A 24 0.57 -4.85 1.49
N LEU A 25 0.45 -6.18 1.59
CA LEU A 25 1.37 -7.12 0.93
C LEU A 25 1.24 -7.07 -0.60
N GLY A 26 0.01 -7.05 -1.14
CA GLY A 26 -0.25 -6.95 -2.58
C GLY A 26 0.22 -5.62 -3.19
N LEU A 27 0.20 -4.54 -2.42
CA LEU A 27 0.76 -3.24 -2.78
C LEU A 27 2.29 -3.18 -2.62
N GLY A 28 2.95 -4.22 -2.09
CA GLY A 28 4.40 -4.27 -1.90
C GLY A 28 4.92 -3.44 -0.71
N LEU A 29 4.05 -3.05 0.22
CA LEU A 29 4.42 -2.28 1.40
C LEU A 29 4.95 -3.21 2.51
N ARG A 30 6.28 -3.20 2.71
CA ARG A 30 6.96 -4.10 3.66
C ARG A 30 7.27 -3.50 5.03
N ARG A 31 7.41 -2.17 5.14
CA ARG A 31 7.80 -1.48 6.37
C ARG A 31 7.18 -0.09 6.47
N ILE A 32 7.07 0.43 7.70
CA ILE A 32 6.61 1.81 7.94
C ILE A 32 7.60 2.78 7.27
N GLY A 33 7.06 3.79 6.58
CA GLY A 33 7.82 4.73 5.76
C GLY A 33 8.18 4.21 4.37
N HIS A 34 7.88 2.94 4.04
CA HIS A 34 8.05 2.44 2.67
C HIS A 34 7.06 3.12 1.75
N THR A 35 7.57 3.61 0.62
CA THR A 35 6.77 4.31 -0.37
C THR A 35 6.85 3.57 -1.70
N VAL A 36 5.70 3.34 -2.32
CA VAL A 36 5.55 2.68 -3.62
C VAL A 36 4.77 3.62 -4.53
N GLU A 37 5.28 3.85 -5.74
CA GLU A 37 4.58 4.60 -6.77
C GLU A 37 3.88 3.60 -7.70
N ARG A 38 2.60 3.81 -7.97
CA ARG A 38 1.79 2.93 -8.81
C ARG A 38 0.84 3.76 -9.68
N GLU A 39 0.48 3.23 -10.82
CA GLU A 39 -0.52 3.85 -11.70
C GLU A 39 -1.92 3.78 -11.08
N ASP A 40 -2.70 4.83 -11.23
CA ASP A 40 -4.10 4.91 -10.81
C ASP A 40 -4.96 4.02 -11.72
N THR A 41 -5.17 2.78 -11.30
CA THR A 41 -6.03 1.80 -11.94
C THR A 41 -7.21 1.44 -11.04
N PRO A 42 -8.45 1.31 -11.55
CA PRO A 42 -9.65 1.04 -10.74
C PRO A 42 -9.76 -0.39 -10.19
N ALA A 43 -8.75 -1.24 -10.41
CA ALA A 43 -8.73 -2.66 -10.03
C ALA A 43 -8.15 -2.90 -8.63
#